data_AF-A0A3M2FGE7-F1
#
_entry.id   AF-A0A3M2FGE7-F1
#
_cell.length_a   1.000
_cell.length_b   1.000
_cell.length_c   1.000
_cell.angle_alpha   90.00
_cell.angle_beta   90.00
_cell.angle_gamma   90.00
#
_symmetry.space_group_name_H-M   'P 1'
#
loop_
_entity.id
_entity.type
_entity.pdbx_description
1 polymer ?
#
loop_
_entity_poly.entity_id
_entity_poly.type
_entity_poly.pdbx_seq_one_letter_code
_entity_poly.pdbx_strand_id
1 'polypeptide(L)'
;GEVVTEVVVGGPLRSRKGVNLPHIRTSTPALTEKDIQDLEFGLEMDVDIIALSFVRSEEDVANLMQRVRASGKRVSVIAKIEKPEAVDNIDKILAQADGIMVARGDLGIEMPLSRVPQTQKIIIRKCLAAAKPVITATQMLESMIDNPRPTRAEASDVANAVLDGSDALMLSGETAVGKHPPRVVEAMDKIIREAEAFQHQYDAGSGKPMWNSESQDVTESVSYTAVELAEQVGARAIACLTATGATARAIARHRPRMPVYAFTDDPRLVGQLMLIWGTKAFAIPFQRDTDQGVGSVHRVLTERGLAYPGDLIVITAGMPLPAKGRTNMVHVSRI
;
A
#
# COMPACT_ATOMS: atom_id res chain seq x y z
N GLY A 1 -12.20 20.24 -35.50
CA GLY A 1 -11.20 20.57 -36.52
C GLY A 1 -10.25 19.40 -36.66
N GLU A 2 -9.58 19.28 -37.79
CA GLU A 2 -8.53 18.29 -37.99
C GLU A 2 -7.21 18.81 -37.39
N VAL A 3 -6.40 17.91 -36.85
CA VAL A 3 -5.06 18.23 -36.34
C VAL A 3 -4.05 17.51 -37.22
N VAL A 4 -3.22 18.28 -37.92
CA VAL A 4 -2.15 17.76 -38.77
C VAL A 4 -0.88 17.67 -37.95
N THR A 5 -0.23 16.50 -37.95
CA THR A 5 0.99 16.21 -37.18
C THR A 5 2.03 15.55 -38.06
N GLU A 6 3.29 15.59 -37.64
CA GLU A 6 4.41 14.89 -38.28
C GLU A 6 4.86 13.72 -37.40
N VAL A 7 5.11 12.56 -38.02
CA VAL A 7 5.61 11.37 -37.33
C VAL A 7 7.11 11.53 -37.09
N VAL A 8 7.49 11.81 -35.84
CA VAL A 8 8.90 11.93 -35.43
C VAL A 8 9.56 10.56 -35.21
N VAL A 9 8.81 9.60 -34.65
CA VAL A 9 9.27 8.23 -34.42
C VAL A 9 8.21 7.25 -34.92
N GLY A 10 8.59 6.42 -35.90
CA GLY A 10 7.71 5.44 -36.51
C GLY A 10 7.58 4.15 -35.71
N GLY A 11 6.43 3.48 -35.85
CA GLY A 11 6.17 2.18 -35.22
C GLY A 11 4.77 1.63 -35.53
N PRO A 12 4.48 0.38 -35.17
CA PRO A 12 3.17 -0.23 -35.39
C PRO A 12 2.11 0.41 -34.47
N LEU A 13 1.06 0.98 -35.07
CA LEU A 13 -0.12 1.47 -34.35
C LEU A 13 -1.27 0.47 -34.49
N ARG A 14 -1.80 -0.02 -33.37
CA ARG A 14 -2.96 -0.93 -33.33
C ARG A 14 -4.23 -0.13 -33.01
N SER A 15 -5.39 -0.76 -33.23
CA SER A 15 -6.68 -0.15 -32.91
C SER A 15 -6.83 0.14 -31.41
N ARG A 16 -7.51 1.24 -31.08
CA ARG A 16 -7.83 1.68 -29.71
C ARG A 16 -6.62 1.83 -28.78
N LYS A 17 -5.49 2.30 -29.32
CA LYS A 17 -4.32 2.66 -28.50
C LYS A 17 -4.52 4.03 -27.85
N GLY A 18 -4.04 4.17 -26.62
CA GLY A 18 -4.08 5.44 -25.87
C GLY A 18 -3.27 6.52 -26.57
N VAL A 19 -3.72 7.77 -26.43
CA VAL A 19 -3.02 8.96 -26.91
C VAL A 19 -2.80 9.87 -25.72
N ASN A 20 -1.56 10.27 -25.52
CA ASN A 20 -1.17 11.22 -24.50
C ASN A 20 -0.85 12.56 -25.15
N LEU A 21 -1.21 13.65 -24.46
CA LEU A 21 -0.98 15.01 -24.92
C LEU A 21 -0.19 15.74 -23.81
N PRO A 22 1.14 15.52 -23.73
CA PRO A 22 1.95 16.12 -22.69
C PRO A 22 1.81 17.64 -22.68
N HIS A 23 1.83 18.23 -21.48
CA HIS A 23 1.71 19.68 -21.26
C HIS A 23 0.36 20.31 -21.67
N ILE A 24 -0.64 19.51 -22.05
CA ILE A 24 -2.00 19.99 -22.32
C ILE A 24 -2.94 19.58 -21.19
N ARG A 25 -3.59 20.56 -20.57
CA ARG A 25 -4.69 20.30 -19.63
C ARG A 25 -5.90 19.80 -20.41
N THR A 26 -6.13 18.49 -20.35
CA THR A 26 -7.34 17.89 -20.93
C THR A 26 -8.57 18.24 -20.09
N SER A 27 -9.71 18.52 -20.73
CA SER A 27 -10.98 18.81 -20.05
C SER A 27 -11.73 17.56 -19.57
N THR A 28 -11.19 16.36 -19.81
CA THR A 28 -11.82 15.11 -19.40
C THR A 28 -11.96 15.05 -17.87
N PRO A 29 -13.15 14.74 -17.34
CA PRO A 29 -13.35 14.57 -15.90
C PRO A 29 -12.56 13.37 -15.39
N ALA A 30 -12.23 13.37 -14.09
CA ALA A 30 -11.53 12.25 -13.45
C ALA A 30 -12.37 10.96 -13.39
N LEU A 31 -13.70 11.08 -13.41
CA LEU A 31 -14.63 9.96 -13.57
C LEU A 31 -15.45 10.16 -14.82
N THR A 32 -15.33 9.24 -15.77
CA THR A 32 -16.22 9.16 -16.93
C THR A 32 -17.53 8.47 -16.56
N GLU A 33 -18.54 8.55 -17.44
CA GLU A 33 -19.80 7.83 -17.27
C GLU A 33 -19.57 6.31 -17.15
N LYS A 34 -18.59 5.78 -17.89
CA LYS A 34 -18.19 4.38 -17.79
C LYS A 34 -17.57 4.07 -16.42
N ASP A 35 -16.69 4.94 -15.91
CA ASP A 35 -16.06 4.73 -14.61
C ASP A 35 -17.09 4.74 -13.47
N ILE A 36 -18.18 5.50 -13.60
CA ILE A 36 -19.29 5.48 -12.64
C ILE A 36 -20.01 4.13 -12.68
N GLN A 37 -20.28 3.58 -13.87
CA GLN A 37 -20.89 2.25 -14.01
C GLN A 37 -19.98 1.14 -13.46
N ASP A 38 -18.68 1.22 -13.74
CA ASP A 38 -17.69 0.27 -13.21
C ASP A 38 -17.56 0.39 -11.68
N LEU A 39 -17.67 1.60 -11.14
CA LEU A 39 -17.70 1.85 -9.70
C LEU A 39 -18.91 1.17 -9.06
N GLU A 40 -20.10 1.36 -9.62
CA GLU A 40 -21.34 0.72 -9.13
C GLU A 40 -21.20 -0.81 -9.15
N PHE A 41 -20.72 -1.37 -10.26
CA PHE A 41 -20.44 -2.80 -10.37
C PHE A 41 -19.43 -3.29 -9.32
N GLY A 42 -18.33 -2.57 -9.11
CA GLY A 42 -17.34 -2.92 -8.08
C GLY A 42 -17.92 -2.90 -6.66
N LEU A 43 -18.77 -1.92 -6.36
CA LEU A 43 -19.45 -1.81 -5.07
C LEU A 43 -20.46 -2.93 -4.84
N GLU A 44 -21.16 -3.38 -5.88
CA GLU A 44 -22.03 -4.56 -5.83
C GLU A 44 -21.25 -5.84 -5.57
N MET A 45 -20.05 -5.97 -6.16
CA MET A 45 -19.15 -7.12 -5.98
C MET A 45 -18.36 -7.09 -4.67
N ASP A 46 -18.59 -6.10 -3.81
CA ASP A 46 -17.90 -5.98 -2.54
C ASP A 46 -16.36 -6.01 -2.72
N VAL A 47 -15.84 -5.19 -3.64
CA VAL A 47 -14.39 -5.00 -3.78
C VAL A 47 -13.80 -4.33 -2.53
N ASP A 48 -12.56 -4.66 -2.20
CA ASP A 48 -11.88 -4.08 -1.04
C ASP A 48 -11.24 -2.71 -1.35
N ILE A 49 -10.79 -2.53 -2.59
CA ILE A 49 -9.98 -1.40 -3.03
C ILE A 49 -10.44 -0.92 -4.41
N ILE A 50 -10.53 0.40 -4.60
CA ILE A 50 -10.73 1.06 -5.90
C ILE A 50 -9.54 1.97 -6.17
N ALA A 51 -8.94 1.87 -7.36
CA ALA A 51 -7.87 2.75 -7.78
C ALA A 51 -8.37 3.76 -8.82
N LEU A 52 -8.29 5.06 -8.51
CA LEU A 52 -8.72 6.14 -9.40
C LEU A 52 -7.57 6.54 -10.33
N SER A 53 -7.81 6.43 -11.64
CA SER A 53 -6.84 6.79 -12.68
C SER A 53 -6.80 8.29 -12.96
N PHE A 54 -5.69 8.78 -13.48
CA PHE A 54 -5.48 10.15 -13.95
C PHE A 54 -5.86 11.24 -12.96
N VAL A 55 -5.69 10.98 -11.66
CA VAL A 55 -5.91 11.96 -10.59
C VAL A 55 -5.03 13.18 -10.85
N ARG A 56 -5.56 14.37 -10.56
CA ARG A 56 -4.85 15.66 -10.69
C ARG A 56 -4.99 16.52 -9.44
N SER A 57 -6.10 16.38 -8.71
CA SER A 57 -6.39 17.17 -7.51
C SER A 57 -7.01 16.32 -6.40
N GLU A 58 -7.07 16.92 -5.20
CA GLU A 58 -7.80 16.38 -4.05
C GLU A 58 -9.31 16.22 -4.31
N GLU A 59 -9.88 17.06 -5.18
CA GLU A 59 -11.31 17.06 -5.51
C GLU A 59 -11.70 15.78 -6.27
N ASP A 60 -10.83 15.30 -7.16
CA ASP A 60 -11.03 14.05 -7.90
C ASP A 60 -11.25 12.87 -6.94
N VAL A 61 -10.37 12.77 -5.93
CA VAL A 61 -10.43 11.72 -4.90
C VAL A 61 -11.63 11.92 -3.97
N ALA A 62 -11.89 13.17 -3.56
CA ALA A 62 -13.02 13.50 -2.69
C ALA A 62 -14.36 13.14 -3.34
N ASN A 63 -14.52 13.37 -4.64
CA ASN A 63 -15.73 13.02 -5.38
C ASN A 63 -15.97 11.50 -5.37
N LEU A 64 -14.94 10.70 -5.68
CA LEU A 64 -15.03 9.24 -5.63
C LEU A 64 -15.35 8.76 -4.21
N MET A 65 -14.67 9.28 -3.19
CA MET A 65 -14.95 8.91 -1.80
C MET A 65 -16.38 9.24 -1.38
N GLN A 66 -16.93 10.38 -1.82
CA GLN A 66 -18.32 10.74 -1.54
C GLN A 66 -19.29 9.71 -2.12
N ARG A 67 -19.05 9.25 -3.35
CA ARG A 67 -19.85 8.20 -4.00
C ARG A 67 -19.75 6.86 -3.28
N VAL A 68 -18.54 6.43 -2.91
CA VAL A 68 -18.32 5.22 -2.11
C VAL A 68 -19.08 5.31 -0.78
N ARG A 69 -18.95 6.43 -0.05
CA ARG A 69 -19.67 6.63 1.22
C ARG A 69 -21.19 6.62 1.05
N ALA A 70 -21.71 7.21 -0.03
CA ALA A 70 -23.14 7.22 -0.32
C ALA A 70 -23.71 5.82 -0.57
N SER A 71 -22.90 4.87 -1.05
CA SER A 71 -23.31 3.47 -1.21
C SER A 71 -23.43 2.70 0.12
N GLY A 72 -22.96 3.27 1.23
CA GLY A 72 -22.88 2.59 2.53
C GLY A 72 -21.80 1.51 2.61
N LYS A 73 -21.02 1.30 1.54
CA LYS A 73 -19.89 0.36 1.52
C LYS A 73 -18.62 1.00 2.09
N ARG A 74 -17.73 0.14 2.56
CA ARG A 74 -16.42 0.52 3.08
C ARG A 74 -15.34 -0.02 2.16
N VAL A 75 -14.84 0.83 1.28
CA VAL A 75 -13.83 0.49 0.25
C VAL A 75 -12.70 1.51 0.33
N SER A 76 -11.46 1.03 0.26
CA SER A 76 -10.27 1.90 0.25
C SER A 76 -10.09 2.54 -1.13
N VAL A 77 -9.81 3.85 -1.17
CA VAL A 77 -9.55 4.58 -2.42
C VAL A 77 -8.06 4.86 -2.58
N ILE A 78 -7.47 4.31 -3.65
CA ILE A 78 -6.07 4.54 -4.03
C ILE A 78 -6.02 5.56 -5.18
N ALA A 79 -5.27 6.65 -5.01
CA ALA A 79 -5.05 7.61 -6.09
C ALA A 79 -3.86 7.17 -6.97
N LYS A 80 -4.08 7.04 -8.28
CA LYS A 80 -3.00 6.74 -9.23
C LYS A 80 -2.34 8.05 -9.69
N ILE A 81 -1.04 8.17 -9.43
CA ILE A 81 -0.24 9.34 -9.77
C ILE A 81 0.39 9.11 -11.15
N GLU A 82 -0.28 9.65 -12.16
CA GLU A 82 0.03 9.48 -13.59
C GLU A 82 0.26 10.83 -14.28
N LYS A 83 -0.08 11.93 -13.60
CA LYS A 83 -0.07 13.29 -14.14
C LYS A 83 0.88 14.19 -13.34
N PRO A 84 1.66 15.06 -13.98
CA PRO A 84 2.51 16.04 -13.28
C PRO A 84 1.75 16.88 -12.25
N GLU A 85 0.50 17.25 -12.55
CA GLU A 85 -0.35 18.02 -11.64
C GLU A 85 -0.61 17.28 -10.32
N ALA A 86 -0.75 15.95 -10.36
CA ALA A 86 -0.89 15.16 -9.15
C ALA A 86 0.41 15.03 -8.35
N VAL A 87 1.57 15.11 -9.01
CA VAL A 87 2.86 15.20 -8.32
C VAL A 87 2.95 16.52 -7.56
N ASP A 88 2.53 17.63 -8.19
CA ASP A 88 2.53 18.95 -7.56
C ASP A 88 1.51 19.05 -6.41
N ASN A 89 0.36 18.38 -6.54
CA ASN A 89 -0.72 18.37 -5.53
C ASN A 89 -0.64 17.18 -4.56
N ILE A 90 0.48 16.45 -4.52
CA ILE A 90 0.55 15.14 -3.84
C ILE A 90 0.13 15.21 -2.37
N ASP A 91 0.47 16.28 -1.65
CA ASP A 91 0.14 16.39 -0.22
C ASP A 91 -1.37 16.52 0.01
N LYS A 92 -2.08 17.23 -0.87
CA LYS A 92 -3.54 17.39 -0.78
C LYS A 92 -4.27 16.13 -1.21
N ILE A 93 -3.81 15.49 -2.29
CA ILE A 93 -4.32 14.20 -2.76
C ILE A 93 -4.15 13.15 -1.66
N LEU A 94 -2.94 13.07 -1.08
CA LEU A 94 -2.61 12.15 0.00
C LEU A 94 -3.45 12.41 1.24
N ALA A 95 -3.83 13.64 1.55
CA ALA A 95 -4.73 13.92 2.68
C ALA A 95 -6.11 13.28 2.49
N GLN A 96 -6.61 13.20 1.25
CA GLN A 96 -7.91 12.61 0.92
C GLN A 96 -7.86 11.11 0.69
N ALA A 97 -6.91 10.60 -0.08
CA ALA A 97 -6.84 9.19 -0.48
C ALA A 97 -6.52 8.25 0.69
N ASP A 98 -6.94 6.99 0.62
CA ASP A 98 -6.54 5.97 1.61
C ASP A 98 -5.13 5.44 1.34
N GLY A 99 -4.62 5.60 0.12
CA GLY A 99 -3.26 5.27 -0.28
C GLY A 99 -2.94 5.78 -1.70
N ILE A 100 -1.71 5.53 -2.15
CA ILE A 100 -1.21 6.04 -3.42
C ILE A 100 -0.69 4.90 -4.29
N MET A 101 -0.86 5.00 -5.61
CA MET A 101 -0.17 4.18 -6.58
C MET A 101 0.72 5.06 -7.46
N VAL A 102 2.03 4.79 -7.47
CA VAL A 102 2.99 5.41 -8.38
C VAL A 102 2.97 4.63 -9.69
N ALA A 103 2.22 5.11 -10.68
CA ALA A 103 2.03 4.47 -11.98
C ALA A 103 3.08 4.99 -12.99
N ARG A 104 4.25 4.34 -12.97
CA ARG A 104 5.49 4.84 -13.59
C ARG A 104 5.44 4.90 -15.12
N GLY A 105 4.75 3.95 -15.75
CA GLY A 105 4.58 3.89 -17.20
C GLY A 105 3.85 5.12 -17.73
N ASP A 106 2.66 5.41 -17.18
CA ASP A 106 1.88 6.59 -17.57
C ASP A 106 2.57 7.89 -17.14
N LEU A 107 3.10 7.94 -15.91
CA LEU A 107 3.81 9.13 -15.42
C LEU A 107 5.04 9.46 -16.28
N GLY A 108 5.80 8.45 -16.72
CA GLY A 108 6.98 8.60 -17.57
C GLY A 108 6.69 9.03 -19.02
N ILE A 109 5.43 8.96 -19.45
CA ILE A 109 4.99 9.56 -20.72
C ILE A 109 4.73 11.07 -20.54
N GLU A 110 4.22 11.47 -19.38
CA GLU A 110 3.75 12.83 -19.11
C GLU A 110 4.83 13.73 -18.47
N MET A 111 5.93 13.15 -17.99
CA MET A 111 7.07 13.88 -17.45
C MET A 111 8.41 13.27 -17.91
N PRO A 112 9.53 14.02 -17.83
CA PRO A 112 10.84 13.48 -18.21
C PRO A 112 11.14 12.18 -17.45
N LEU A 113 11.42 11.11 -18.19
CA LEU A 113 11.70 9.78 -17.64
C LEU A 113 12.78 9.80 -16.54
N SER A 114 13.80 10.65 -16.71
CA SER A 114 14.88 10.83 -15.74
C SER A 114 14.43 11.37 -14.37
N ARG A 115 13.26 12.03 -14.29
CA ARG A 115 12.70 12.54 -13.04
C ARG A 115 11.80 11.52 -12.32
N VAL A 116 11.28 10.51 -13.01
CA VAL A 116 10.34 9.53 -12.45
C VAL A 116 10.92 8.82 -11.20
N PRO A 117 12.18 8.35 -11.18
CA PRO A 117 12.74 7.69 -10.00
C PRO A 117 12.79 8.60 -8.77
N GLN A 118 13.13 9.89 -8.94
CA GLN A 118 13.13 10.84 -7.83
C GLN A 118 11.71 11.11 -7.33
N THR A 119 10.74 11.27 -8.23
CA THR A 119 9.32 11.47 -7.90
C THR A 119 8.76 10.29 -7.09
N GLN A 120 9.04 9.05 -7.51
CA GLN A 120 8.67 7.84 -6.77
C GLN A 120 9.15 7.91 -5.32
N LYS A 121 10.45 8.16 -5.11
CA LYS A 121 11.05 8.23 -3.77
C LYS A 121 10.38 9.30 -2.89
N ILE A 122 10.07 10.47 -3.46
CA ILE A 122 9.39 11.54 -2.73
C ILE A 122 7.98 11.11 -2.32
N ILE A 123 7.21 10.53 -3.24
CA ILE A 123 5.84 10.08 -2.98
C ILE A 123 5.83 8.99 -1.90
N ILE A 124 6.70 7.98 -2.00
CA ILE A 124 6.80 6.89 -1.02
C ILE A 124 7.10 7.45 0.38
N ARG A 125 8.06 8.37 0.49
CA ARG A 125 8.40 9.01 1.78
C ARG A 125 7.23 9.80 2.38
N LYS A 126 6.47 10.51 1.54
CA LYS A 126 5.26 11.23 2.00
C LYS A 126 4.18 10.26 2.48
N CYS A 127 3.97 9.15 1.78
CA CYS A 127 3.01 8.11 2.18
C CYS A 127 3.38 7.47 3.52
N LEU A 128 4.66 7.12 3.69
CA LEU A 128 5.22 6.63 4.96
C LEU A 128 4.97 7.61 6.12
N ALA A 129 5.28 8.89 5.92
CA ALA A 129 5.07 9.93 6.93
C ALA A 129 3.59 10.07 7.30
N ALA A 130 2.67 9.89 6.34
CA ALA A 130 1.23 9.95 6.56
C ALA A 130 0.63 8.61 7.07
N ALA A 131 1.43 7.56 7.25
CA ALA A 131 0.96 6.21 7.54
C ALA A 131 -0.12 5.72 6.54
N LYS A 132 0.10 5.97 5.25
CA LYS A 132 -0.78 5.52 4.16
C LYS A 132 -0.01 4.59 3.22
N PRO A 133 -0.61 3.45 2.79
CA PRO A 133 0.06 2.50 1.92
C PRO A 133 0.38 3.11 0.55
N VAL A 134 1.52 2.69 -0.01
CA VAL A 134 1.94 3.07 -1.36
C VAL A 134 2.27 1.84 -2.22
N ILE A 135 1.75 1.84 -3.45
CA ILE A 135 1.98 0.82 -4.46
C ILE A 135 2.95 1.39 -5.50
N THR A 136 4.06 0.70 -5.75
CA THR A 136 4.89 0.98 -6.93
C THR A 136 4.45 0.08 -8.07
N ALA A 137 4.04 0.68 -9.19
CA ALA A 137 3.31 0.02 -10.26
C ALA A 137 3.95 0.20 -11.63
N THR A 138 3.63 -0.74 -12.53
CA THR A 138 4.01 -0.83 -13.95
C THR A 138 5.51 -1.03 -14.18
N GLN A 139 5.87 -1.74 -15.25
CA GLN A 139 7.27 -1.97 -15.66
C GLN A 139 8.18 -2.53 -14.56
N MET A 140 7.63 -3.36 -13.65
CA MET A 140 8.43 -3.99 -12.59
C MET A 140 9.27 -5.12 -13.18
N LEU A 141 8.64 -6.05 -13.91
CA LEU A 141 9.29 -7.22 -14.52
C LEU A 141 8.78 -7.43 -15.96
N GLU A 142 8.56 -6.34 -16.71
CA GLU A 142 7.90 -6.30 -18.03
C GLU A 142 8.44 -7.34 -19.01
N SER A 143 9.75 -7.57 -19.05
CA SER A 143 10.39 -8.54 -19.94
C SER A 143 9.89 -9.96 -19.71
N MET A 144 9.35 -10.27 -18.52
CA MET A 144 8.79 -11.57 -18.18
C MET A 144 7.41 -11.84 -18.78
N ILE A 145 6.82 -10.87 -19.49
CA ILE A 145 5.67 -11.14 -20.38
C ILE A 145 6.06 -12.23 -21.40
N ASP A 146 7.25 -12.10 -21.98
CA ASP A 146 7.75 -13.01 -23.01
C ASP A 146 8.83 -13.97 -22.51
N ASN A 147 9.61 -13.57 -21.50
CA ASN A 147 10.79 -14.30 -21.06
C ASN A 147 10.56 -15.01 -19.71
N PRO A 148 11.20 -16.17 -19.47
CA PRO A 148 11.04 -16.91 -18.22
C PRO A 148 11.83 -16.34 -17.04
N ARG A 149 12.65 -15.29 -17.24
CA ARG A 149 13.49 -14.64 -16.23
C ARG A 149 13.56 -13.13 -16.48
N PRO A 150 13.65 -12.31 -15.43
CA PRO A 150 13.79 -10.88 -15.58
C PRO A 150 15.22 -10.51 -15.94
N THR A 151 15.39 -9.29 -16.43
CA THR A 151 16.70 -8.67 -16.61
C THR A 151 17.30 -8.25 -15.26
N ARG A 152 18.62 -7.99 -15.24
CA ARG A 152 19.29 -7.45 -14.04
C ARG A 152 18.78 -6.06 -13.67
N ALA A 153 18.40 -5.26 -14.66
CA ALA A 153 17.86 -3.92 -14.45
C ALA A 153 16.50 -3.97 -13.75
N GLU A 154 15.60 -4.85 -14.21
CA GLU A 154 14.29 -5.06 -13.56
C GLU A 154 14.43 -5.62 -12.15
N ALA A 155 15.34 -6.59 -11.94
CA ALA A 155 15.61 -7.08 -10.59
C ALA A 155 16.12 -5.97 -9.67
N SER A 156 16.99 -5.09 -10.17
CA SER A 156 17.45 -3.93 -9.41
C SER A 156 16.34 -2.91 -9.15
N ASP A 157 15.42 -2.72 -10.09
CA ASP A 157 14.29 -1.79 -9.95
C ASP A 157 13.30 -2.27 -8.87
N VAL A 158 12.91 -3.55 -8.92
CA VAL A 158 12.09 -4.19 -7.86
C VAL A 158 12.76 -4.05 -6.49
N ALA A 159 14.05 -4.39 -6.39
CA ALA A 159 14.78 -4.27 -5.12
C ALA A 159 14.81 -2.81 -4.61
N ASN A 160 15.07 -1.84 -5.48
CA ASN A 160 15.08 -0.42 -5.09
C ASN A 160 13.69 0.07 -4.65
N ALA A 161 12.60 -0.40 -5.25
CA ALA A 161 11.26 -0.04 -4.83
C ALA A 161 10.94 -0.56 -3.40
N VAL A 162 11.47 -1.72 -3.02
CA VAL A 162 11.42 -2.23 -1.64
C VAL A 162 12.24 -1.34 -0.70
N LEU A 163 13.50 -1.06 -1.06
CA LEU A 163 14.40 -0.23 -0.24
C LEU A 163 13.91 1.22 -0.09
N ASP A 164 13.20 1.74 -1.08
CA ASP A 164 12.53 3.04 -1.00
C ASP A 164 11.39 3.05 0.03
N GLY A 165 10.86 1.88 0.38
CA GLY A 165 9.83 1.68 1.38
C GLY A 165 8.43 1.52 0.79
N SER A 166 8.27 0.95 -0.41
CA SER A 166 6.93 0.62 -0.94
C SER A 166 6.23 -0.41 -0.06
N ASP A 167 4.92 -0.25 0.17
CA ASP A 167 4.13 -1.26 0.88
C ASP A 167 3.78 -2.45 -0.02
N ALA A 168 3.58 -2.19 -1.32
CA ALA A 168 3.32 -3.22 -2.32
C ALA A 168 3.96 -2.89 -3.68
N LEU A 169 4.27 -3.95 -4.44
CA LEU A 169 4.72 -3.87 -5.82
C LEU A 169 3.70 -4.56 -6.73
N MET A 170 3.44 -4.00 -7.91
CA MET A 170 2.35 -4.45 -8.78
C MET A 170 2.87 -4.99 -10.13
N LEU A 171 2.43 -6.20 -10.46
CA LEU A 171 2.55 -6.79 -11.81
C LEU A 171 1.30 -6.45 -12.63
N SER A 172 1.49 -6.14 -13.91
CA SER A 172 0.45 -5.71 -14.84
C SER A 172 0.29 -6.72 -15.98
N GLY A 173 0.95 -6.48 -17.13
CA GLY A 173 0.89 -7.39 -18.27
C GLY A 173 1.53 -8.75 -17.99
N GLU A 174 2.50 -8.79 -17.08
CA GLU A 174 3.29 -9.97 -16.74
C GLU A 174 2.41 -11.13 -16.24
N THR A 175 1.35 -10.84 -15.49
CA THR A 175 0.41 -11.83 -14.97
C THR A 175 -0.88 -11.90 -15.79
N ALA A 176 -1.34 -10.78 -16.35
CA ALA A 176 -2.61 -10.71 -17.06
C ALA A 176 -2.58 -11.39 -18.44
N VAL A 177 -1.48 -11.23 -19.18
CA VAL A 177 -1.35 -11.73 -20.56
C VAL A 177 0.01 -12.41 -20.83
N GLY A 178 0.90 -12.45 -19.84
CA GLY A 178 2.24 -13.01 -19.96
C GLY A 178 2.27 -14.53 -20.09
N LYS A 179 3.38 -15.05 -20.63
CA LYS A 179 3.59 -16.48 -20.87
C LYS A 179 3.97 -17.26 -19.62
N HIS A 180 4.33 -16.58 -18.53
CA HIS A 180 4.83 -17.20 -17.30
C HIS A 180 4.25 -16.62 -15.99
N PRO A 181 2.91 -16.54 -15.80
CA PRO A 181 2.31 -15.84 -14.65
C PRO A 181 2.78 -16.35 -13.27
N PRO A 182 2.88 -17.67 -12.99
CA PRO A 182 3.38 -18.13 -11.69
C PRO A 182 4.84 -17.74 -11.45
N ARG A 183 5.69 -17.85 -12.49
CA ARG A 183 7.13 -17.59 -12.37
C ARG A 183 7.44 -16.12 -12.13
N VAL A 184 6.66 -15.20 -12.68
CA VAL A 184 6.90 -13.77 -12.41
C VAL A 184 6.57 -13.41 -10.97
N VAL A 185 5.54 -14.03 -10.37
CA VAL A 185 5.23 -13.87 -8.95
C VAL A 185 6.35 -14.45 -8.07
N GLU A 186 6.85 -15.65 -8.39
CA GLU A 186 7.99 -16.28 -7.71
C GLU A 186 9.26 -15.43 -7.81
N ALA A 187 9.54 -14.85 -8.98
CA ALA A 187 10.69 -13.99 -9.20
C ALA A 187 10.57 -12.70 -8.37
N MET A 188 9.40 -12.08 -8.36
CA MET A 188 9.14 -10.86 -7.57
C MET A 188 9.27 -11.13 -6.06
N ASP A 189 8.66 -12.21 -5.54
CA ASP A 189 8.80 -12.61 -4.13
C ASP A 189 10.27 -12.84 -3.75
N LYS A 190 11.03 -13.55 -4.60
CA LYS A 190 12.46 -13.78 -4.35
C LYS A 190 13.25 -12.48 -4.26
N ILE A 191 13.05 -11.54 -5.18
CA ILE A 191 13.76 -10.25 -5.17
C ILE A 191 13.38 -9.44 -3.93
N ILE A 192 12.09 -9.41 -3.57
CA ILE A 192 11.61 -8.71 -2.36
C ILE A 192 12.32 -9.24 -1.12
N ARG A 193 12.35 -10.56 -0.92
CA ARG A 193 13.00 -11.19 0.25
C ARG A 193 14.48 -10.88 0.35
N GLU A 194 15.20 -10.88 -0.78
CA GLU A 194 16.62 -10.53 -0.80
C GLU A 194 16.85 -9.06 -0.41
N ALA A 195 15.99 -8.15 -0.91
CA ALA A 195 16.05 -6.74 -0.57
C ALA A 195 15.72 -6.47 0.92
N GLU A 196 14.68 -7.11 1.46
CA GLU A 196 14.31 -7.03 2.89
C GLU A 196 15.42 -7.60 3.78
N ALA A 197 16.02 -8.73 3.42
CA ALA A 197 17.14 -9.32 4.14
C ALA A 197 18.36 -8.38 4.17
N PHE A 198 18.67 -7.73 3.04
CA PHE A 198 19.73 -6.72 2.97
C PHE A 198 19.45 -5.53 3.90
N GLN A 199 18.23 -4.99 3.86
CA GLN A 199 17.79 -3.89 4.72
C GLN A 199 17.94 -4.25 6.21
N HIS A 200 17.59 -5.46 6.60
CA HIS A 200 17.70 -5.91 7.98
C HIS A 200 19.16 -6.05 8.46
N GLN A 201 20.07 -6.49 7.59
CA GLN A 201 21.46 -6.81 7.93
C GLN A 201 22.41 -5.61 7.82
N TYR A 202 22.28 -4.79 6.78
CA TYR A 202 23.30 -3.81 6.40
C TYR A 202 22.78 -2.37 6.38
N ASP A 203 21.47 -2.17 6.26
CA ASP A 203 20.88 -0.85 6.03
C ASP A 203 19.62 -0.64 6.86
N ALA A 204 19.77 -0.79 8.18
CA ALA A 204 18.66 -0.82 9.13
C ALA A 204 17.83 0.48 9.17
N GLY A 205 18.35 1.57 8.62
CA GLY A 205 17.67 2.88 8.54
C GLY A 205 17.01 3.17 7.19
N SER A 206 17.39 2.49 6.10
CA SER A 206 16.77 2.69 4.79
C SER A 206 15.30 2.28 4.81
N GLY A 207 14.46 2.95 4.04
CA GLY A 207 13.01 2.71 3.98
C GLY A 207 12.22 2.99 5.26
N LYS A 208 12.87 3.35 6.39
CA LYS A 208 12.20 3.73 7.64
C LYS A 208 12.01 5.25 7.73
N PRO A 209 10.85 5.75 8.20
CA PRO A 209 10.70 7.15 8.53
C PRO A 209 11.62 7.52 9.70
N MET A 210 12.20 8.73 9.65
CA MET A 210 12.93 9.27 10.79
C MET A 210 11.96 9.46 11.96
N TRP A 211 12.31 8.93 13.13
CA TRP A 211 11.52 9.14 14.34
C TRP A 211 11.47 10.63 14.68
N ASN A 212 10.27 11.18 14.82
CA ASN A 212 10.07 12.53 15.30
C ASN A 212 9.83 12.50 16.81
N SER A 213 10.89 12.74 17.59
CA SER A 213 10.81 12.77 19.06
C SER A 213 9.92 13.89 19.62
N GLU A 214 9.53 14.86 18.81
CA GLU A 214 8.61 15.94 19.19
C GLU A 214 7.14 15.63 18.83
N SER A 215 6.86 14.46 18.25
CA SER A 215 5.50 14.05 17.93
C SER A 215 4.64 14.01 19.20
N GLN A 216 3.51 14.73 19.18
CA GLN A 216 2.51 14.68 20.24
C GLN A 216 1.35 13.72 19.90
N ASP A 217 1.44 13.00 18.78
CA ASP A 217 0.45 11.99 18.41
C ASP A 217 0.67 10.72 19.26
N VAL A 218 -0.35 10.38 20.04
CA VAL A 218 -0.33 9.22 20.95
C VAL A 218 -0.30 7.90 20.17
N THR A 219 -1.06 7.80 19.08
CA THR A 219 -1.10 6.59 18.24
C THR A 219 0.28 6.34 17.65
N GLU A 220 0.91 7.40 17.17
CA GLU A 220 2.27 7.35 16.63
C GLU A 220 3.29 6.89 17.69
N SER A 221 3.29 7.56 18.84
CA SER A 221 4.26 7.28 19.91
C SER A 221 4.13 5.86 20.43
N VAL A 222 2.90 5.37 20.58
CA VAL A 222 2.62 4.01 21.04
C VAL A 222 2.98 2.97 19.98
N SER A 223 2.73 3.26 18.70
CA SER A 223 3.08 2.35 17.60
C SER A 223 4.60 2.22 17.44
N TYR A 224 5.32 3.34 17.49
CA TYR A 224 6.79 3.35 17.54
C TYR A 224 7.32 2.54 18.73
N THR A 225 6.78 2.80 19.93
CA THR A 225 7.19 2.09 21.15
C THR A 225 6.90 0.59 21.07
N ALA A 226 5.78 0.18 20.48
CA ALA A 226 5.47 -1.23 20.30
C ALA A 226 6.48 -1.95 19.40
N VAL A 227 6.95 -1.28 18.33
CA VAL A 227 7.97 -1.81 17.43
C VAL A 227 9.33 -1.95 18.13
N GLU A 228 9.78 -0.89 18.80
CA GLU A 228 11.03 -0.92 19.57
C GLU A 228 11.00 -1.98 20.67
N LEU A 229 9.89 -2.05 21.43
CA LEU A 229 9.72 -3.03 22.48
C LEU A 229 9.74 -4.46 21.93
N ALA A 230 9.10 -4.70 20.79
CA ALA A 230 9.09 -6.01 20.14
C ALA A 230 10.50 -6.46 19.73
N GLU A 231 11.32 -5.55 19.19
CA GLU A 231 12.73 -5.84 18.89
C GLU A 231 13.53 -6.12 20.16
N GLN A 232 13.37 -5.32 21.22
CA GLN A 232 14.12 -5.46 22.47
C GLN A 232 13.83 -6.76 23.23
N VAL A 233 12.56 -7.18 23.28
CA VAL A 233 12.17 -8.41 24.00
C VAL A 233 12.30 -9.67 23.15
N GLY A 234 12.72 -9.54 21.88
CA GLY A 234 12.80 -10.66 20.95
C GLY A 234 11.43 -11.25 20.64
N ALA A 235 10.41 -10.40 20.50
CA ALA A 235 9.06 -10.86 20.21
C ALA A 235 8.98 -11.56 18.85
N ARG A 236 8.19 -12.64 18.80
CA ARG A 236 7.91 -13.41 17.59
C ARG A 236 7.14 -12.58 16.56
N ALA A 237 6.24 -11.72 17.03
CA ALA A 237 5.39 -10.89 16.20
C ALA A 237 4.82 -9.70 16.99
N ILE A 238 4.34 -8.71 16.25
CA ILE A 238 3.46 -7.66 16.78
C ILE A 238 2.03 -8.00 16.38
N ALA A 239 1.11 -7.97 17.33
CA ALA A 239 -0.32 -8.10 17.07
C ALA A 239 -1.04 -6.78 17.37
N CYS A 240 -2.04 -6.42 16.58
CA CYS A 240 -2.85 -5.25 16.88
C CYS A 240 -4.35 -5.48 16.73
N LEU A 241 -5.14 -4.97 17.68
CA LEU A 241 -6.60 -4.89 17.56
C LEU A 241 -6.97 -3.57 16.90
N THR A 242 -7.69 -3.61 15.78
CA THR A 242 -8.00 -2.41 15.00
C THR A 242 -9.40 -2.41 14.38
N ALA A 243 -10.11 -1.29 14.51
CA ALA A 243 -11.45 -1.09 13.93
C ALA A 243 -11.41 -0.40 12.55
N THR A 244 -10.30 0.28 12.23
CA THR A 244 -10.14 1.07 11.00
C THR A 244 -8.85 0.81 10.23
N GLY A 245 -7.96 0.00 10.80
CA GLY A 245 -6.64 -0.26 10.24
C GLY A 245 -5.62 0.81 10.57
N ALA A 246 -6.01 1.93 11.20
CA ALA A 246 -5.09 3.00 11.56
C ALA A 246 -3.92 2.51 12.43
N THR A 247 -4.21 1.65 13.41
CA THR A 247 -3.19 1.01 14.26
C THR A 247 -2.21 0.16 13.44
N ALA A 248 -2.72 -0.70 12.55
CA ALA A 248 -1.89 -1.53 11.70
C ALA A 248 -0.97 -0.69 10.80
N ARG A 249 -1.51 0.38 10.19
CA ARG A 249 -0.73 1.32 9.37
C ARG A 249 0.32 2.08 10.19
N ALA A 250 -0.03 2.51 11.40
CA ALA A 250 0.87 3.22 12.30
C ALA A 250 2.03 2.33 12.79
N ILE A 251 1.81 1.02 12.95
CA ILE A 251 2.90 0.07 13.22
C ILE A 251 3.74 -0.13 11.95
N ALA A 252 3.09 -0.44 10.83
CA ALA A 252 3.75 -0.82 9.60
C ALA A 252 4.63 0.28 9.00
N ARG A 253 4.32 1.56 9.21
CA ARG A 253 5.19 2.68 8.78
C ARG A 253 6.60 2.60 9.38
N HIS A 254 6.78 1.98 10.54
CA HIS A 254 8.10 1.83 11.17
C HIS A 254 8.89 0.62 10.65
N ARG A 255 8.32 -0.14 9.72
CA ARG A 255 8.91 -1.33 9.07
C ARG A 255 9.52 -2.31 10.10
N PRO A 256 8.69 -2.85 11.03
CA PRO A 256 9.14 -3.79 12.06
C PRO A 256 9.74 -5.05 11.45
N ARG A 257 10.86 -5.55 11.99
CA ARG A 257 11.53 -6.76 11.46
C ARG A 257 10.72 -8.05 11.57
N MET A 258 9.72 -8.07 12.46
CA MET A 258 8.82 -9.19 12.70
C MET A 258 7.47 -8.97 12.00
N PRO A 259 6.73 -10.04 11.69
CA PRO A 259 5.41 -9.90 11.10
C PRO A 259 4.44 -9.13 12.00
N VAL A 260 3.54 -8.38 11.36
CA VAL A 260 2.42 -7.70 12.00
C VAL A 260 1.15 -8.50 11.76
N TYR A 261 0.41 -8.81 12.82
CA TYR A 261 -0.87 -9.50 12.78
C TYR A 261 -1.99 -8.55 13.19
N ALA A 262 -2.79 -8.11 12.24
CA ALA A 262 -3.90 -7.20 12.48
C ALA A 262 -5.20 -7.97 12.70
N PHE A 263 -5.92 -7.63 13.76
CA PHE A 263 -7.15 -8.28 14.19
C PHE A 263 -8.28 -7.26 14.18
N THR A 264 -9.40 -7.62 13.56
CA THR A 264 -10.52 -6.70 13.38
C THR A 264 -11.86 -7.41 13.52
N ASP A 265 -12.87 -6.70 14.01
CA ASP A 265 -14.27 -7.13 14.05
C ASP A 265 -15.03 -6.85 12.76
N ASP A 266 -14.39 -6.21 11.78
CA ASP A 266 -14.92 -5.92 10.46
C ASP A 266 -14.26 -6.80 9.39
N PRO A 267 -14.93 -7.87 8.92
CA PRO A 267 -14.38 -8.75 7.88
C PRO A 267 -14.00 -8.02 6.59
N ARG A 268 -14.66 -6.90 6.26
CA ARG A 268 -14.38 -6.09 5.06
C ARG A 268 -13.04 -5.37 5.12
N LEU A 269 -12.52 -5.16 6.33
CA LEU A 269 -11.23 -4.51 6.54
C LEU A 269 -10.06 -5.49 6.27
N VAL A 270 -10.28 -6.81 6.36
CA VAL A 270 -9.22 -7.81 6.17
C VAL A 270 -8.52 -7.66 4.81
N GLY A 271 -9.30 -7.59 3.71
CA GLY A 271 -8.73 -7.44 2.37
C GLY A 271 -7.98 -6.12 2.18
N GLN A 272 -8.48 -5.04 2.78
CA GLN A 272 -7.85 -3.70 2.74
C GLN A 272 -6.50 -3.67 3.47
N LEU A 273 -6.39 -4.39 4.59
CA LEU A 273 -5.17 -4.46 5.39
C LEU A 273 -4.06 -5.27 4.72
N MET A 274 -4.39 -6.14 3.76
CA MET A 274 -3.38 -6.94 3.03
C MET A 274 -2.46 -6.08 2.15
N LEU A 275 -2.82 -4.82 1.89
CA LEU A 275 -1.96 -3.88 1.18
C LEU A 275 -0.84 -3.31 2.07
N ILE A 276 -0.96 -3.43 3.39
CA ILE A 276 -0.04 -2.81 4.34
C ILE A 276 1.22 -3.67 4.47
N TRP A 277 2.39 -3.02 4.46
CA TRP A 277 3.67 -3.68 4.62
C TRP A 277 3.72 -4.64 5.82
N GLY A 278 4.28 -5.83 5.61
CA GLY A 278 4.53 -6.82 6.67
C GLY A 278 3.31 -7.33 7.43
N THR A 279 2.09 -7.02 6.95
CA THR A 279 0.85 -7.23 7.70
C THR A 279 0.04 -8.40 7.15
N LYS A 280 -0.43 -9.28 8.05
CA LYS A 280 -1.51 -10.23 7.77
C LYS A 280 -2.70 -9.92 8.67
N ALA A 281 -3.90 -9.94 8.09
CA ALA A 281 -5.10 -9.57 8.81
C ALA A 281 -6.03 -10.77 9.08
N PHE A 282 -6.73 -10.72 10.21
CA PHE A 282 -7.67 -11.74 10.66
C PHE A 282 -8.95 -11.09 11.19
N ALA A 283 -10.09 -11.61 10.74
CA ALA A 283 -11.38 -11.28 11.35
C ALA A 283 -11.55 -12.07 12.66
N ILE A 284 -11.91 -11.38 13.73
CA ILE A 284 -12.27 -11.95 15.03
C ILE A 284 -13.58 -11.34 15.52
N PRO A 285 -14.33 -12.00 16.42
CA PRO A 285 -15.50 -11.38 17.04
C PRO A 285 -15.15 -10.08 17.76
N PHE A 286 -16.14 -9.21 17.99
CA PHE A 286 -15.97 -8.01 18.82
C PHE A 286 -15.52 -8.38 20.24
N GLN A 287 -14.56 -7.63 20.77
CA GLN A 287 -13.96 -7.85 22.08
C GLN A 287 -14.38 -6.73 23.05
N ARG A 288 -14.88 -7.09 24.23
CA ARG A 288 -15.36 -6.13 25.24
C ARG A 288 -14.27 -5.62 26.17
N ASP A 289 -13.29 -6.47 26.44
CA ASP A 289 -12.20 -6.21 27.37
C ASP A 289 -10.88 -6.76 26.83
N THR A 290 -9.78 -6.32 27.45
CA THR A 290 -8.42 -6.67 27.03
C THR A 290 -8.13 -8.16 27.12
N ASP A 291 -8.62 -8.83 28.16
CA ASP A 291 -8.30 -10.24 28.43
C ASP A 291 -8.90 -11.14 27.34
N GLN A 292 -10.15 -10.88 26.94
CA GLN A 292 -10.77 -11.56 25.80
C GLN A 292 -10.02 -11.27 24.50
N GLY A 293 -9.57 -10.03 24.30
CA GLY A 293 -8.78 -9.62 23.14
C GLY A 293 -7.45 -10.37 23.04
N VAL A 294 -6.67 -10.40 24.12
CA VAL A 294 -5.40 -11.13 24.21
C VAL A 294 -5.61 -12.63 24.00
N GLY A 295 -6.62 -13.22 24.65
CA GLY A 295 -6.96 -14.63 24.47
C GLY A 295 -7.35 -14.97 23.02
N SER A 296 -8.10 -14.09 22.35
CA SER A 296 -8.46 -14.27 20.94
C SER A 296 -7.26 -14.18 20.01
N VAL A 297 -6.33 -13.24 20.26
CA VAL A 297 -5.07 -13.13 19.53
C VAL A 297 -4.26 -14.42 19.68
N HIS A 298 -4.03 -14.87 20.91
CA HIS A 298 -3.28 -16.10 21.19
C HIS A 298 -3.87 -17.27 20.43
N ARG A 299 -5.17 -17.51 20.61
CA ARG A 299 -5.88 -18.63 19.98
C ARG A 299 -5.67 -18.65 18.47
N VAL A 300 -5.88 -17.53 17.78
CA VAL A 300 -5.72 -17.46 16.32
C VAL A 300 -4.26 -17.69 15.91
N LEU A 301 -3.30 -17.11 16.63
CA LEU A 301 -1.88 -17.29 16.30
C LEU A 301 -1.44 -18.75 16.44
N THR A 302 -1.88 -19.44 17.50
CA THR A 302 -1.54 -20.84 17.73
C THR A 302 -2.26 -21.77 16.75
N GLU A 303 -3.57 -21.58 16.51
CA GLU A 303 -4.36 -22.37 15.56
C GLU A 303 -3.82 -22.27 14.12
N ARG A 304 -3.25 -21.11 13.75
CA ARG A 304 -2.68 -20.86 12.42
C ARG A 304 -1.19 -21.23 12.30
N GLY A 305 -0.56 -21.72 13.38
CA GLY A 305 0.87 -22.05 13.41
C GLY A 305 1.79 -20.83 13.23
N LEU A 306 1.34 -19.65 13.67
CA LEU A 306 2.08 -18.39 13.54
C LEU A 306 2.92 -18.07 14.79
N ALA A 307 2.53 -18.61 15.95
CA ALA A 307 3.27 -18.55 17.21
C ALA A 307 3.08 -19.85 18.00
N TYR A 308 4.02 -20.14 18.90
CA TYR A 308 4.10 -21.37 19.69
C TYR A 308 4.21 -21.08 21.18
N PRO A 309 3.88 -22.04 22.07
CA PRO A 309 4.03 -21.88 23.52
C PRO A 309 5.43 -21.38 23.90
N GLY A 310 5.49 -20.32 24.71
CA GLY A 310 6.73 -19.67 25.10
C GLY A 310 7.15 -18.48 24.25
N ASP A 311 6.60 -18.31 23.04
CA ASP A 311 6.84 -17.12 22.22
C ASP A 311 6.30 -15.86 22.90
N LEU A 312 7.03 -14.75 22.76
CA LEU A 312 6.58 -13.43 23.18
C LEU A 312 5.89 -12.71 22.04
N ILE A 313 4.75 -12.09 22.32
CA ILE A 313 3.97 -11.28 21.39
C ILE A 313 3.80 -9.88 21.99
N VAL A 314 4.10 -8.84 21.21
CA VAL A 314 3.74 -7.47 21.58
C VAL A 314 2.38 -7.15 21.00
N ILE A 315 1.43 -6.81 21.86
CA ILE A 315 0.04 -6.50 21.50
C ILE A 315 -0.19 -5.01 21.66
N THR A 316 -0.82 -4.38 20.66
CA THR A 316 -1.25 -2.98 20.75
C THR A 316 -2.71 -2.80 20.37
N ALA A 317 -3.38 -1.85 21.03
CA ALA A 317 -4.80 -1.59 20.83
C ALA A 317 -5.17 -0.16 21.27
N GLY A 318 -6.40 0.24 20.92
CA GLY A 318 -7.07 1.39 21.49
C GLY A 318 -7.89 1.03 22.71
N MET A 319 -7.60 1.65 23.86
CA MET A 319 -8.32 1.46 25.11
C MET A 319 -9.23 2.65 25.43
N PRO A 320 -10.47 2.38 25.90
CA PRO A 320 -11.10 1.06 25.99
C PRO A 320 -11.43 0.48 24.60
N LEU A 321 -11.38 -0.84 24.40
CA LEU A 321 -11.56 -1.49 23.07
C LEU A 321 -12.81 -1.04 22.30
N PRO A 322 -13.98 -0.81 22.93
CA PRO A 322 -15.14 -0.28 22.23
C PRO A 322 -14.94 1.13 21.65
N ALA A 323 -14.02 1.92 22.23
CA ALA A 323 -13.70 3.26 21.76
C ALA A 323 -12.81 3.18 20.51
N LYS A 324 -13.45 3.26 19.33
CA LYS A 324 -12.79 3.32 18.03
C LYS A 324 -11.90 4.57 17.90
N GLY A 325 -10.85 4.48 17.08
CA GLY A 325 -10.10 5.65 16.60
C GLY A 325 -8.92 6.12 17.45
N ARG A 326 -8.41 5.30 18.37
CA ARG A 326 -7.21 5.59 19.16
C ARG A 326 -6.31 4.35 19.26
N THR A 327 -5.01 4.53 19.44
CA THR A 327 -4.06 3.48 19.85
C THR A 327 -3.28 4.03 21.03
N ASN A 328 -3.39 3.40 22.20
CA ASN A 328 -2.82 3.95 23.44
C ASN A 328 -2.32 2.88 24.44
N MET A 329 -2.17 1.63 23.99
CA MET A 329 -1.73 0.52 24.82
C MET A 329 -0.66 -0.30 24.10
N VAL A 330 0.35 -0.73 24.86
CA VAL A 330 1.32 -1.77 24.48
C VAL A 330 1.34 -2.80 25.60
N HIS A 331 1.26 -4.07 25.26
CA HIS A 331 1.25 -5.18 26.20
C HIS A 331 2.16 -6.30 25.69
N VAL A 332 3.09 -6.75 26.52
CA VAL A 332 3.93 -7.93 26.21
C VAL A 332 3.24 -9.14 26.81
N SER A 333 2.91 -10.11 25.96
CA SER A 333 2.25 -11.34 26.34
C SER A 333 3.08 -12.55 25.93
N ARG A 334 2.97 -13.64 26.68
CA ARG A 334 3.59 -14.94 26.35
C ARG A 334 2.49 -15.92 25.95
N ILE A 335 2.66 -16.59 24.81
CA ILE A 335 1.77 -17.66 24.34
C ILE A 335 1.82 -18.86 25.28
#